data_AF-A0A238WQ65-F1
#
_entry.id   AF-A0A238WQ65-F1
#
_cell.length_a   1.000
_cell.length_b   1.000
_cell.length_c   1.000
_cell.angle_alpha   90.00
_cell.angle_beta   90.00
_cell.angle_gamma   90.00
#
_symmetry.space_group_name_H-M   'P 1'
#
loop_
_entity.id
_entity.type
_entity.pdbx_description
1 polymer ?
#
loop_
_entity_poly.entity_id
_entity_poly.type
_entity_poly.pdbx_seq_one_letter_code
_entity_poly.pdbx_strand_id
1 'polypeptide(L)'
;MFGNSNDIQLTALRVGTTFKYKSTAWEIIEVSDYDWGVDGKSIEYKIRSKNNSEAFLEVERHQGDYEIYFSESVIIPEETLKDGIATKFIIYDGQEYEQEEHYRGSCKNQTLGGSWEKTEVFMFYASDDTILTIEKSRDETLAVYSGIEVKEKALKNIKPN
;
A
#
# COMPACT_ATOMS: atom_id res chain seq x y z
N MET A 1 -4.22 -21.39 -31.79
CA MET A 1 -4.67 -21.75 -30.43
C MET A 1 -3.47 -22.22 -29.64
N PHE A 2 -2.93 -21.43 -28.71
CA PHE A 2 -2.09 -21.88 -27.60
C PHE A 2 -2.02 -20.72 -26.59
N GLY A 3 -3.14 -20.49 -25.89
CA GLY A 3 -3.18 -19.59 -24.73
C GLY A 3 -2.89 -20.42 -23.49
N ASN A 4 -1.69 -20.27 -22.95
CA ASN A 4 -1.32 -20.72 -21.61
C ASN A 4 -0.35 -19.66 -21.04
N SER A 5 -0.85 -18.44 -20.81
CA SER A 5 -0.34 -17.65 -19.70
C SER A 5 -1.36 -17.79 -18.59
N ASN A 6 -1.00 -18.48 -17.52
CA ASN A 6 -1.68 -18.30 -16.25
C ASN A 6 -1.29 -16.89 -15.79
N ASP A 7 -2.00 -15.87 -16.28
CA ASP A 7 -1.79 -14.51 -15.82
C ASP A 7 -2.15 -14.48 -14.33
N ILE A 8 -1.12 -14.25 -13.52
CA ILE A 8 -1.26 -14.21 -12.07
C ILE A 8 -2.04 -12.95 -11.74
N GLN A 9 -3.23 -13.11 -11.14
CA GLN A 9 -4.01 -11.97 -10.69
C GLN A 9 -3.39 -11.43 -9.40
N LEU A 10 -2.78 -10.24 -9.48
CA LEU A 10 -2.13 -9.59 -8.34
C LEU A 10 -3.10 -9.25 -7.22
N THR A 11 -4.40 -9.12 -7.51
CA THR A 11 -5.49 -8.94 -6.53
C THR A 11 -5.98 -10.23 -5.90
N ALA A 12 -5.35 -11.37 -6.18
CA ALA A 12 -5.77 -12.68 -5.68
C ALA A 12 -4.63 -13.47 -5.02
N LEU A 13 -3.55 -12.79 -4.65
CA LEU A 13 -2.43 -13.42 -3.95
C LEU A 13 -2.84 -13.80 -2.51
N ARG A 14 -2.19 -14.83 -1.97
CA ARG A 14 -2.50 -15.39 -0.64
C ARG A 14 -1.29 -15.37 0.28
N VAL A 15 -1.53 -15.45 1.59
CA VAL A 15 -0.47 -15.66 2.58
C VAL A 15 0.42 -16.84 2.20
N GLY A 16 1.74 -16.66 2.31
CA GLY A 16 2.79 -17.59 1.88
C GLY A 16 3.19 -17.45 0.41
N THR A 17 2.48 -16.65 -0.40
CA THR A 17 2.92 -16.33 -1.76
C THR A 17 4.25 -15.57 -1.68
N THR A 18 5.20 -15.94 -2.53
CA THR A 18 6.50 -15.26 -2.61
C THR A 18 6.71 -14.59 -3.96
N PHE A 19 7.45 -13.49 -3.97
CA PHE A 19 7.85 -12.80 -5.20
C PHE A 19 9.19 -12.09 -5.01
N LYS A 20 9.73 -11.52 -6.08
CA LYS A 20 10.95 -10.70 -6.05
C LYS A 20 10.66 -9.28 -6.50
N TYR A 21 11.20 -8.33 -5.75
CA TYR A 21 11.22 -6.90 -6.08
C TYR A 21 12.56 -6.29 -5.65
N LYS A 22 13.19 -5.47 -6.51
CA LYS A 22 14.52 -4.86 -6.29
C LYS A 22 15.58 -5.84 -5.73
N SER A 23 15.64 -7.06 -6.29
CA SER A 23 16.53 -8.16 -5.86
C SER A 23 16.22 -8.79 -4.49
N THR A 24 15.26 -8.25 -3.74
CA THR A 24 14.78 -8.82 -2.48
C THR A 24 13.65 -9.81 -2.74
N ALA A 25 13.66 -10.94 -2.03
CA ALA A 25 12.57 -11.88 -2.02
C ALA A 25 11.62 -11.52 -0.86
N TRP A 26 10.35 -11.41 -1.18
CA TRP A 26 9.27 -11.04 -0.27
C TRP A 26 8.28 -12.20 -0.16
N GLU A 27 7.73 -12.39 1.03
CA GLU A 27 6.65 -13.32 1.35
C GLU A 27 5.46 -12.53 1.87
N ILE A 28 4.26 -12.81 1.36
CA ILE A 28 3.02 -12.25 1.89
C ILE A 28 2.72 -12.91 3.22
N ILE A 29 2.65 -12.11 4.29
CA ILE A 29 2.36 -12.58 5.65
C ILE A 29 0.94 -12.20 6.10
N GLU A 30 0.38 -11.12 5.57
CA GLU A 30 -1.01 -10.72 5.82
C GLU A 30 -1.65 -10.12 4.56
N VAL A 31 -2.98 -10.14 4.54
CA VAL A 31 -3.83 -9.61 3.46
C VAL A 31 -4.93 -8.77 4.09
N SER A 32 -5.06 -7.54 3.61
CA SER A 32 -6.11 -6.60 4.00
C SER A 32 -6.89 -6.16 2.76
N ASP A 33 -8.21 -6.20 2.86
CA ASP A 33 -9.09 -5.64 1.83
C ASP A 33 -9.48 -4.21 2.21
N TYR A 34 -9.47 -3.31 1.24
CA TYR A 34 -9.96 -1.94 1.38
C TYR A 34 -11.17 -1.71 0.47
N ASP A 35 -12.18 -1.05 1.03
CA ASP A 35 -13.38 -0.60 0.31
C ASP A 35 -13.48 0.92 0.44
N TRP A 36 -13.17 1.62 -0.64
CA TRP A 36 -13.18 3.08 -0.74
C TRP A 36 -14.54 3.62 -1.22
N GLY A 37 -15.57 2.76 -1.26
CA GLY A 37 -16.91 3.14 -1.67
C GLY A 37 -16.99 3.43 -3.17
N VAL A 38 -17.11 4.71 -3.53
CA VAL A 38 -17.25 5.12 -4.95
C VAL A 38 -15.91 5.08 -5.68
N ASP A 39 -14.81 5.20 -4.96
CA ASP A 39 -13.46 5.25 -5.53
C ASP A 39 -12.92 3.86 -5.89
N GLY A 40 -13.54 2.79 -5.36
CA GLY A 40 -13.22 1.42 -5.74
C GLY A 40 -12.76 0.57 -4.57
N LYS A 41 -11.89 -0.40 -4.88
CA LYS A 41 -11.38 -1.38 -3.92
C LYS A 41 -9.92 -1.67 -4.22
N SER A 42 -9.11 -1.69 -3.17
CA SER A 42 -7.72 -2.13 -3.23
C SER A 42 -7.49 -3.29 -2.26
N ILE A 43 -6.41 -4.01 -2.49
CA ILE A 43 -5.93 -5.08 -1.60
C ILE A 43 -4.51 -4.73 -1.21
N GLU A 44 -4.24 -4.72 0.09
CA GLU A 44 -2.91 -4.53 0.61
C GLU A 44 -2.34 -5.85 1.13
N TYR A 45 -1.09 -6.12 0.74
CA TYR A 45 -0.31 -7.24 1.22
C TYR A 45 0.77 -6.74 2.16
N LYS A 46 0.69 -7.13 3.44
CA LYS A 46 1.85 -7.02 4.33
C LYS A 46 2.86 -8.08 3.92
N ILE A 47 4.07 -7.64 3.60
CA ILE A 47 5.13 -8.49 3.07
C ILE A 47 6.36 -8.45 3.96
N ARG A 48 7.05 -9.58 4.03
CA ARG A 48 8.27 -9.73 4.83
C ARG A 48 9.39 -10.34 4.01
N SER A 49 10.58 -9.78 4.15
CA SER A 49 11.80 -10.29 3.56
C SER A 49 12.45 -11.38 4.44
N LYS A 50 13.44 -12.09 3.89
CA LYS A 50 14.22 -13.07 4.67
C LYS A 50 14.98 -12.49 5.86
N ASN A 51 15.33 -11.20 5.81
CA ASN A 51 16.00 -10.48 6.90
C ASN A 51 15.01 -9.80 7.86
N ASN A 52 13.72 -10.17 7.82
CA ASN A 52 12.65 -9.61 8.64
C ASN A 52 12.38 -8.11 8.44
N SER A 53 12.76 -7.55 7.29
CA SER A 53 12.23 -6.25 6.88
C SER A 53 10.76 -6.42 6.49
N GLU A 54 9.91 -5.51 6.93
CA GLU A 54 8.49 -5.48 6.59
C GLU A 54 8.20 -4.31 5.66
N ALA A 55 7.30 -4.53 4.72
CA ALA A 55 6.81 -3.53 3.79
C ALA A 55 5.34 -3.85 3.45
N PHE A 56 4.72 -2.98 2.67
CA PHE A 56 3.35 -3.12 2.20
C PHE A 56 3.34 -3.05 0.68
N LEU A 57 2.48 -3.86 0.07
CA LEU A 57 2.23 -3.85 -1.36
C LEU A 57 0.72 -3.70 -1.57
N GLU A 58 0.30 -2.48 -1.89
CA GLU A 58 -1.09 -2.21 -2.26
C GLU A 58 -1.28 -2.46 -3.75
N VAL A 59 -2.40 -3.08 -4.10
CA VAL A 59 -2.79 -3.40 -5.48
C VAL A 59 -4.23 -3.01 -5.70
N GLU A 60 -4.45 -2.13 -6.68
CA GLU A 60 -5.77 -1.75 -7.19
C GLU A 60 -5.87 -2.10 -8.69
N ARG A 61 -7.10 -2.34 -9.15
CA ARG A 61 -7.41 -2.39 -10.59
C ARG A 61 -8.18 -1.15 -11.00
N HIS A 62 -7.54 -0.30 -11.80
CA HIS A 62 -8.16 0.87 -12.40
C HIS A 62 -8.21 0.71 -13.92
N GLN A 63 -9.41 0.81 -14.52
CA GLN A 63 -9.63 0.74 -15.98
C GLN A 63 -9.00 -0.45 -16.74
N GLY A 64 -8.72 -1.55 -16.04
CA GLY A 64 -8.14 -2.76 -16.63
C GLY A 64 -6.63 -2.91 -16.41
N ASP A 65 -5.97 -1.87 -15.90
CA ASP A 65 -4.56 -1.88 -15.52
C ASP A 65 -4.41 -2.02 -13.99
N TYR A 66 -3.22 -2.44 -13.56
CA TYR A 66 -2.87 -2.51 -12.14
C TYR A 66 -2.17 -1.21 -11.70
N GLU A 67 -2.70 -0.61 -10.65
CA GLU A 67 -2.00 0.40 -9.86
C GLU A 67 -1.43 -0.31 -8.63
N ILE A 68 -0.12 -0.18 -8.42
CA ILE A 68 0.58 -0.93 -7.38
C ILE A 68 1.49 0.03 -6.64
N TYR A 69 1.40 0.04 -5.32
CA TYR A 69 2.25 0.85 -4.47
C TYR A 69 3.07 -0.04 -3.56
N PHE A 70 4.38 0.19 -3.52
CA PHE A 70 5.26 -0.43 -2.53
C PHE A 70 5.65 0.63 -1.51
N SER A 71 5.40 0.35 -0.23
CA SER A 71 5.67 1.30 0.85
C SER A 71 6.26 0.63 2.09
N GLU A 72 6.97 1.43 2.89
CA GLU A 72 7.53 1.04 4.17
C GLU A 72 7.04 2.01 5.25
N SER A 73 6.78 1.52 6.46
CA SER A 73 6.41 2.39 7.57
C SER A 73 7.57 3.31 7.93
N VAL A 74 7.26 4.60 8.11
CA VAL A 74 8.22 5.60 8.58
C VAL A 74 7.74 6.20 9.89
N ILE A 75 8.64 6.89 10.59
CA ILE A 75 8.30 7.56 11.85
C ILE A 75 8.40 9.06 11.60
N ILE A 76 7.26 9.72 11.67
CA ILE A 76 7.13 11.18 11.65
C ILE A 76 6.38 11.58 12.93
N PRO A 77 6.79 12.66 13.63
CA PRO A 77 6.07 13.12 14.81
C PRO A 77 4.59 13.37 14.52
N GLU A 78 3.71 12.92 15.41
CA GLU A 78 2.26 13.02 15.22
C GLU A 78 1.78 14.46 14.99
N GLU A 79 2.38 15.44 15.68
CA GLU A 79 2.08 16.87 15.48
C GLU A 79 2.42 17.33 14.05
N THR A 80 3.50 16.83 13.46
CA THR A 80 3.86 17.10 12.06
C THR A 80 2.85 16.48 11.11
N LEU A 81 2.36 15.27 11.40
CA LEU A 81 1.32 14.63 10.59
C LEU A 81 0.00 15.42 10.66
N LYS A 82 -0.42 15.86 11.85
CA LYS A 82 -1.63 16.66 12.04
C LYS A 82 -1.54 18.02 11.33
N ASP A 83 -0.44 18.73 11.50
CA ASP A 83 -0.19 20.00 10.81
C ASP A 83 -0.15 19.78 9.29
N GLY A 84 0.48 18.71 8.84
CA GLY A 84 0.54 18.31 7.45
C GLY A 84 -0.83 18.07 6.81
N ILE A 85 -1.70 17.31 7.49
CA ILE A 85 -3.09 17.09 7.06
C ILE A 85 -3.86 18.42 7.04
N ALA A 86 -3.67 19.28 8.04
CA ALA A 86 -4.40 20.56 8.14
C ALA A 86 -3.98 21.56 7.05
N THR A 87 -2.68 21.61 6.75
CA THR A 87 -2.08 22.54 5.77
C THR A 87 -2.01 21.95 4.36
N LYS A 88 -2.22 20.64 4.22
CA LYS A 88 -2.03 19.85 2.98
C LYS A 88 -0.59 19.84 2.48
N PHE A 89 0.38 20.02 3.37
CA PHE A 89 1.78 20.13 3.02
C PHE A 89 2.69 19.56 4.11
N ILE A 90 3.68 18.75 3.74
CA ILE A 90 4.63 18.13 4.67
C ILE A 90 6.05 18.28 4.15
N ILE A 91 6.98 18.66 5.04
CA ILE A 91 8.41 18.54 4.79
C ILE A 91 8.95 17.34 5.57
N TYR A 92 9.51 16.37 4.84
CA TYR A 92 10.09 15.17 5.42
C TYR A 92 11.36 14.78 4.67
N ASP A 93 12.43 14.46 5.41
CA ASP A 93 13.75 14.14 4.87
C ASP A 93 14.30 15.17 3.87
N GLY A 94 14.00 16.46 4.09
CA GLY A 94 14.42 17.54 3.20
C GLY A 94 13.66 17.64 1.89
N GLN A 95 12.63 16.82 1.70
CA GLN A 95 11.73 16.82 0.55
C GLN A 95 10.38 17.43 0.93
N GLU A 96 9.79 18.18 0.00
CA GLU A 96 8.46 18.76 0.12
C GLU A 96 7.43 17.80 -0.50
N TYR A 97 6.30 17.64 0.18
CA TYR A 97 5.18 16.83 -0.24
C TYR A 97 3.87 17.62 -0.15
N GLU A 98 3.07 17.58 -1.20
CA GLU A 98 1.75 18.22 -1.26
C GLU A 98 0.64 17.17 -1.27
N GLN A 99 -0.44 17.40 -0.52
CA GLN A 99 -1.57 16.48 -0.51
C GLN A 99 -2.40 16.65 -1.78
N GLU A 100 -2.43 15.62 -2.62
CA GLU A 100 -3.25 15.63 -3.83
C GLU A 100 -4.53 14.80 -3.66
N GLU A 101 -4.45 13.71 -2.90
CA GLU A 101 -5.55 12.75 -2.77
C GLU A 101 -5.93 12.49 -1.31
N HIS A 102 -7.20 12.14 -1.13
CA HIS A 102 -7.78 11.86 0.17
C HIS A 102 -8.98 10.93 0.03
N TYR A 103 -8.87 9.75 0.65
CA TYR A 103 -9.86 8.69 0.57
C TYR A 103 -10.47 8.39 1.93
N ARG A 104 -11.74 7.99 1.91
CA ARG A 104 -12.47 7.55 3.10
C ARG A 104 -13.13 6.23 2.79
N GLY A 105 -12.83 5.23 3.59
CA GLY A 105 -13.28 3.88 3.31
C GLY A 105 -13.38 3.03 4.55
N SER A 106 -13.25 1.74 4.34
CA SER A 106 -13.09 0.77 5.41
C SER A 106 -12.05 -0.27 5.02
N CYS A 107 -11.27 -0.71 5.99
CA CYS A 107 -10.30 -1.77 5.83
C CYS A 107 -10.75 -3.02 6.60
N LYS A 108 -10.36 -4.20 6.13
CA LYS A 108 -10.56 -5.45 6.84
C LYS A 108 -9.39 -6.38 6.62
N ASN A 109 -8.65 -6.65 7.69
CA ASN A 109 -7.60 -7.67 7.69
C ASN A 109 -8.25 -9.06 7.57
N GLN A 110 -8.04 -9.70 6.42
CA GLN A 110 -8.57 -11.04 6.11
C GLN A 110 -7.80 -12.15 6.82
N THR A 111 -6.54 -11.90 7.17
CA THR A 111 -5.66 -12.91 7.77
C THR A 111 -5.94 -13.10 9.25
N LEU A 112 -6.18 -12.00 9.97
CA LEU A 112 -6.48 -12.02 11.41
C LEU A 112 -7.98 -12.18 11.70
N GLY A 113 -8.84 -12.22 10.68
CA GLY A 113 -10.29 -12.41 10.83
C GLY A 113 -11.02 -11.22 11.45
N GLY A 114 -10.51 -10.00 11.21
CA GLY A 114 -11.07 -8.77 11.76
C GLY A 114 -12.42 -8.38 11.16
N SER A 115 -13.10 -7.42 11.81
CA SER A 115 -14.26 -6.72 11.23
C SER A 115 -13.79 -5.62 10.26
N TRP A 116 -14.72 -5.10 9.46
CA TRP A 116 -14.49 -3.87 8.71
C TRP A 116 -14.37 -2.69 9.69
N GLU A 117 -13.28 -1.94 9.56
CA GLU A 117 -12.99 -0.76 10.37
C GLU A 117 -12.88 0.47 9.48
N LYS A 118 -13.37 1.62 9.97
CA LYS A 118 -13.28 2.87 9.21
C LYS A 118 -11.82 3.30 9.12
N THR A 119 -11.42 3.72 7.92
CA THR A 119 -10.09 4.25 7.64
C THR A 119 -10.20 5.49 6.76
N GLU A 120 -9.30 6.43 6.94
CA GLU A 120 -9.15 7.65 6.16
C GLU A 120 -7.68 7.77 5.76
N VAL A 121 -7.42 8.00 4.48
CA VAL A 121 -6.07 8.00 3.91
C VAL A 121 -5.81 9.33 3.23
N PHE A 122 -4.67 9.94 3.54
CA PHE A 122 -4.18 11.17 2.93
C PHE A 122 -2.89 10.88 2.17
N MET A 123 -2.88 11.10 0.86
CA MET A 123 -1.70 10.82 0.03
C MET A 123 -1.04 12.13 -0.37
N PHE A 124 0.23 12.25 -0.03
CA PHE A 124 1.07 13.39 -0.32
C PHE A 124 2.16 12.98 -1.31
N TYR A 125 2.36 13.81 -2.32
CA TYR A 125 3.24 13.52 -3.44
C TYR A 125 4.44 14.47 -3.45
N ALA A 126 5.63 13.91 -3.63
CA ALA A 126 6.84 14.67 -3.87
C ALA A 126 7.14 14.78 -5.37
N SER A 127 8.04 15.70 -5.72
CA SER A 127 8.46 15.94 -7.11
C SER A 127 9.22 14.78 -7.77
N ASP A 128 9.67 13.80 -7.01
CA ASP A 128 10.48 12.66 -7.47
C ASP A 128 9.69 11.34 -7.54
N ASP A 129 8.36 11.43 -7.55
CA ASP A 129 7.41 10.31 -7.53
C ASP A 129 7.37 9.54 -6.20
N THR A 130 8.03 10.02 -5.14
CA THR A 130 7.87 9.47 -3.78
C THR A 130 6.53 9.91 -3.19
N ILE A 131 5.88 8.98 -2.50
CA ILE A 131 4.56 9.18 -1.89
C ILE A 131 4.68 9.01 -0.37
N LEU A 132 4.08 9.93 0.38
CA LEU A 132 3.79 9.75 1.79
C LEU A 132 2.30 9.52 1.97
N THR A 133 1.97 8.35 2.50
CA THR A 133 0.59 7.97 2.80
C THR A 133 0.39 8.05 4.31
N ILE A 134 -0.53 8.91 4.75
CA ILE A 134 -0.97 8.94 6.15
C ILE A 134 -2.29 8.20 6.24
N GLU A 135 -2.30 7.10 6.98
CA GLU A 135 -3.52 6.38 7.33
C GLU A 135 -3.98 6.79 8.73
N LYS A 136 -5.26 7.10 8.83
CA LYS A 136 -5.94 7.41 10.08
C LYS A 136 -6.97 6.33 10.38
N SER A 137 -6.74 5.61 11.47
CA SER A 137 -7.65 4.58 11.95
C SER A 137 -8.82 5.17 12.74
N ARG A 138 -9.82 4.32 13.04
CA ARG A 138 -11.04 4.69 13.77
C ARG A 138 -10.80 5.35 15.13
N ASP A 139 -9.73 4.97 15.82
CA ASP A 139 -9.33 5.51 17.13
C ASP A 139 -8.52 6.81 17.03
N GLU A 140 -8.46 7.42 15.83
CA GLU A 140 -7.71 8.64 15.52
C GLU A 140 -6.18 8.45 15.58
N THR A 141 -5.70 7.21 15.67
CA THR A 141 -4.28 6.90 15.55
C THR A 141 -3.81 7.14 14.11
N LEU A 142 -2.64 7.76 13.96
CA LEU A 142 -2.03 8.04 12.66
C LEU A 142 -0.85 7.08 12.44
N ALA A 143 -0.85 6.43 11.29
CA ALA A 143 0.29 5.71 10.75
C ALA A 143 0.75 6.40 9.46
N VAL A 144 2.05 6.34 9.18
CA VAL A 144 2.61 6.96 7.97
C VAL A 144 3.55 5.99 7.26
N TYR A 145 3.46 6.01 5.94
CA TYR A 145 4.19 5.12 5.05
C TYR A 145 4.86 5.94 3.95
N SER A 146 6.10 5.62 3.63
CA SER A 146 6.81 6.17 2.47
C SER A 146 6.90 5.11 1.39
N GLY A 147 6.49 5.45 0.18
CA GLY A 147 6.40 4.50 -0.92
C GLY A 147 6.56 5.12 -2.29
N ILE A 148 6.40 4.27 -3.29
CA ILE A 148 6.44 4.61 -4.72
C ILE A 148 5.45 3.75 -5.48
N GLU A 149 4.99 4.27 -6.63
CA GLU A 149 4.28 3.46 -7.61
C GLU A 149 5.23 2.44 -8.26
N VAL A 150 4.76 1.22 -8.45
CA VAL A 150 5.52 0.09 -8.99
C VAL A 150 4.79 -0.47 -10.20
N LYS A 151 5.49 -0.66 -11.31
CA LYS A 151 4.92 -1.33 -12.48
C LYS A 151 4.77 -2.82 -12.19
N GLU A 152 3.66 -3.45 -12.63
CA GLU A 152 3.43 -4.90 -12.51
C GLU A 152 4.67 -5.71 -12.94
N LYS A 153 5.28 -5.34 -14.08
CA LYS A 153 6.46 -6.01 -14.62
C LYS A 153 7.68 -5.97 -13.69
N ALA A 154 7.73 -5.10 -12.67
CA ALA A 154 8.82 -5.05 -11.69
C ALA A 154 8.71 -6.18 -10.66
N LEU A 155 7.51 -6.73 -10.44
CA LEU A 155 7.28 -7.91 -9.61
C LEU A 155 7.63 -9.16 -10.40
N LYS A 156 8.64 -9.91 -9.94
CA LYS A 156 9.17 -11.08 -10.65
C LYS A 156 9.00 -12.35 -9.85
N ASN A 157 8.96 -13.48 -10.54
CA ASN A 157 8.97 -14.81 -9.93
C ASN A 157 7.89 -15.00 -8.85
N ILE A 158 6.67 -14.55 -9.13
CA ILE A 158 5.55 -14.75 -8.22
C ILE A 158 5.26 -16.25 -8.16
N LYS A 159 5.32 -16.82 -6.96
CA LYS A 159 5.08 -18.23 -6.68
C LYS A 159 3.99 -18.32 -5.62
N PRO A 160 2.80 -18.85 -5.98
CA PRO A 160 1.74 -19.08 -4.99
C PRO A 160 2.21 -20.10 -3.95
N ASN A 161 1.62 -20.01 -2.75
CA ASN A 161 1.74 -21.01 -1.70
C ASN A 161 1.05 -22.32 -2.10
#